data_AF-A0A0R2DNB3-F1
#
_entry.id   AF-A0A0R2DNB3-F1
#
_cell.length_a   1.000
_cell.length_b   1.000
_cell.length_c   1.000
_cell.angle_alpha   90.00
_cell.angle_beta   90.00
_cell.angle_gamma   90.00
#
_symmetry.space_group_name_H-M   'P 1'
#
loop_
_entity.id
_entity.type
_entity.pdbx_description
1 polymer ?
#
loop_
_entity_poly.entity_id
_entity_poly.type
_entity_poly.pdbx_seq_one_letter_code
_entity_poly.pdbx_strand_id
1 'polypeptide(L)' 'MERLKELEENGVIVRQTFPDNALIEYELTQKGQEFKAVMAAVHAWSDKWYCSTETDQK' A
#
# COMPACT_ATOMS: atom_id res chain seq x y z
N MET A 1 -1.75 -3.73 13.29
CA MET A 1 -1.53 -5.08 12.73
C MET A 1 -2.77 -5.63 12.00
N GLU A 2 -3.97 -5.11 12.27
CA GLU A 2 -5.23 -5.59 11.66
C GLU A 2 -5.31 -5.36 10.14
N ARG A 3 -4.88 -4.20 9.64
CA ARG A 3 -4.92 -3.87 8.20
C ARG A 3 -4.09 -4.78 7.31
N LEU A 4 -2.91 -5.21 7.75
CA LEU A 4 -2.08 -6.14 6.96
C LEU A 4 -2.73 -7.52 6.91
N LYS A 5 -3.31 -7.97 8.03
CA LYS A 5 -4.06 -9.22 8.07
C LYS A 5 -5.28 -9.19 7.14
N GLU A 6 -6.03 -8.10 7.13
CA GLU A 6 -7.13 -7.91 6.18
C GLU A 6 -6.64 -7.96 4.72
N LEU A 7 -5.53 -7.31 4.39
CA LEU A 7 -4.97 -7.33 3.03
C LEU A 7 -4.45 -8.71 2.63
N GLU A 8 -3.89 -9.46 3.58
CA GLU A 8 -3.48 -10.86 3.39
C GLU A 8 -4.69 -11.75 3.15
N GLU A 9 -5.74 -11.65 3.98
CA GLU A 9 -7.01 -12.38 3.82
C GLU A 9 -7.70 -12.06 2.50
N ASN A 10 -7.59 -10.82 2.01
CA ASN A 10 -8.10 -10.41 0.71
C ASN A 10 -7.18 -10.76 -0.48
N GLY A 11 -6.03 -11.40 -0.22
CA GLY A 11 -5.07 -11.84 -1.24
C GLY A 11 -4.37 -10.69 -1.97
N VAL A 12 -4.28 -9.52 -1.36
CA VAL A 12 -3.58 -8.34 -1.90
C VAL A 12 -2.09 -8.39 -1.58
N ILE A 13 -1.76 -8.90 -0.39
CA ILE A 13 -0.38 -9.13 0.05
C ILE A 13 -0.17 -10.58 0.45
N VAL A 14 1.08 -11.04 0.42
CA VAL A 14 1.51 -12.32 0.96
C VAL A 14 2.53 -12.07 2.07
N ARG A 15 2.40 -12.82 3.16
CA ARG A 15 3.35 -12.84 4.27
C ARG A 15 4.39 -13.92 4.04
N GLN A 16 5.68 -13.56 4.08
CA GLN A 16 6.79 -14.49 3.97
C GLN A 16 7.61 -14.51 5.26
N THR A 17 8.04 -15.71 5.65
CA THR A 17 8.94 -15.95 6.79
C THR A 17 10.04 -16.89 6.34
N PHE A 18 11.28 -16.62 6.75
CA PHE A 18 12.42 -17.45 6.36
C PHE A 18 13.01 -18.14 7.60
N PRO A 19 13.44 -19.41 7.51
CA PRO A 19 14.02 -20.11 8.65
C PRO A 19 15.25 -19.42 9.24
N ASP A 20 16.05 -18.78 8.38
CA ASP A 20 17.32 -18.14 8.73
C ASP A 20 17.18 -16.63 9.01
N ASN A 21 15.95 -16.09 8.97
CA ASN A 21 15.68 -14.67 9.19
C ASN A 21 14.45 -14.49 10.09
N ALA A 22 14.63 -13.83 11.24
CA ALA A 22 13.55 -13.54 12.17
C ALA A 22 12.60 -12.45 11.68
N LEU A 23 12.90 -11.77 10.57
CA LEU A 23 12.05 -10.74 9.98
C LEU A 23 10.89 -11.35 9.19
N ILE A 24 9.74 -10.71 9.30
CA ILE A 24 8.54 -11.02 8.51
C ILE A 24 8.50 -10.04 7.34
N GLU A 25 8.49 -10.58 6.13
CA GLU A 25 8.41 -9.79 4.90
C GLU A 25 6.98 -9.85 4.33
N TYR A 26 6.55 -8.74 3.73
CA TYR A 26 5.26 -8.64 3.06
C TYR A 26 5.48 -8.16 1.63
N GLU A 27 4.89 -8.89 0.70
CA GLU A 27 4.99 -8.59 -0.72
C GLU A 27 3.60 -8.44 -1.34
N LEU A 28 3.48 -7.60 -2.37
CA LEU A 28 2.25 -7.52 -3.15
C LEU A 28 2.12 -8.76 -4.02
N THR A 29 0.95 -9.38 -3.97
CA THR A 29 0.56 -10.39 -4.96
C THR A 29 0.33 -9.74 -6.32
N GLN A 30 0.16 -10.53 -7.37
CA GLN A 30 -0.24 -10.00 -8.68
C GLN A 30 -1.48 -9.10 -8.58
N LYS A 31 -2.50 -9.51 -7.81
CA LYS A 31 -3.71 -8.71 -7.55
C LYS A 31 -3.37 -7.37 -6.90
N GLY A 32 -2.46 -7.35 -5.93
CA GLY A 32 -2.02 -6.12 -5.28
C GLY A 32 -1.20 -5.21 -6.20
N GLN A 33 -0.40 -5.79 -7.11
CA GLN A 33 0.36 -5.02 -8.09
C GLN A 33 -0.55 -4.37 -9.13
N GLU A 34 -1.57 -5.09 -9.62
CA GLU A 34 -2.56 -4.55 -10.56
C GLU A 34 -3.38 -3.41 -9.94
N PHE A 35 -3.60 -3.45 -8.63
CA PHE A 35 -4.29 -2.38 -7.90
C PHE A 35 -3.54 -1.03 -7.90
N LYS A 36 -2.23 -1.03 -8.22
CA LYS A 36 -1.42 0.19 -8.30
C LYS A 36 -2.01 1.25 -9.23
N ALA A 37 -2.63 0.84 -10.34
CA ALA A 37 -3.26 1.76 -11.29
C ALA A 37 -4.45 2.51 -10.66
N VAL A 38 -5.24 1.83 -9.82
CA VAL A 38 -6.36 2.45 -9.09
C VAL A 38 -5.85 3.46 -8.09
N MET A 39 -4.83 3.09 -7.30
CA MET A 39 -4.20 4.01 -6.34
C MET A 39 -3.63 5.25 -7.04
N ALA A 40 -2.99 5.07 -8.20
CA ALA A 40 -2.48 6.18 -9.00
C ALA A 40 -3.60 7.10 -9.50
N ALA A 41 -4.73 6.54 -9.95
CA ALA A 41 -5.88 7.34 -10.37
C ALA A 41 -6.50 8.11 -9.20
N VAL A 42 -6.61 7.49 -8.02
CA VAL A 42 -7.08 8.16 -6.79
C VAL A 42 -6.13 9.28 -6.39
N HIS A 43 -4.81 9.07 -6.44
CA HIS A 43 -3.83 10.12 -6.17
C HIS A 43 -3.96 11.27 -7.17
N ALA A 44 -4.01 10.98 -8.48
CA ALA A 44 -4.16 12.02 -9.50
C ALA A 44 -5.46 12.82 -9.36
N TRP A 45 -6.56 12.15 -8.97
CA TRP A 45 -7.80 12.84 -8.61
C TRP A 45 -7.61 13.70 -7.36
N SER A 46 -6.96 13.18 -6.33
CA SER A 46 -6.67 13.91 -5.10
C SER A 46 -5.84 15.15 -5.42
N ASP A 47 -4.72 15.04 -6.13
CA ASP A 47 -3.86 16.16 -6.50
C ASP A 47 -4.60 17.25 -7.28
N LYS A 48 -5.58 16.85 -8.10
CA LYS A 48 -6.40 17.78 -8.88
C LYS A 48 -7.33 18.64 -8.01
N TRP A 49 -7.87 18.09 -6.92
CA TRP A 49 -8.91 18.73 -6.11
C TRP A 49 -8.44 19.17 -4.73
N TYR A 50 -7.44 18.47 -4.22
CA TYR A 50 -6.65 18.75 -3.04
C TYR A 50 -5.26 19.15 -3.53
N CYS A 51 -5.15 20.38 -4.02
CA CYS A 51 -3.85 21.03 -4.11
C CYS A 51 -3.32 21.10 -2.67
N SER A 52 -2.15 20.54 -2.39
CA SER A 52 -1.47 20.83 -1.12
C SER A 52 -1.36 22.34 -1.03
N THR A 53 -2.19 22.96 -0.18
CA THR A 53 -1.88 24.30 0.31
C THR A 53 -0.60 24.12 1.12
N GLU A 54 0.54 24.28 0.48
CA GLU A 54 1.71 24.85 1.11
C GLU A 54 1.28 26.24 1.60
N THR A 55 0.63 26.25 2.77
CA THR A 55 0.83 27.35 3.69
C THR A 55 2.15 27.01 4.37
N ASP A 56 3.21 27.64 3.90
CA ASP A 56 4.39 27.97 4.69
C ASP A 56 4.05 28.08 6.18
N GLN A 57 4.67 27.23 7.01
CA GLN A 57 5.23 27.65 8.30
C GLN A 57 6.01 26.51 8.96
N LYS A 58 7.34 26.65 8.82
CA LYS A 58 8.35 26.71 9.89
C LYS A 58 8.40 25.59 10.95
#